data_AF-A0A927ID39-F1
#
_entry.id   AF-A0A927ID39-F1
#
_cell.length_a   1.000
_cell.length_b   1.000
_cell.length_c   1.000
_cell.angle_alpha   90.00
_cell.angle_beta   90.00
_cell.angle_gamma   90.00
#
_symmetry.space_group_name_H-M   'P 1'
#
loop_
_entity.id
_entity.type
_entity.pdbx_description
1 polymer ?
#
loop_
_entity_poly.entity_id
_entity_poly.type
_entity_poly.pdbx_seq_one_letter_code
_entity_poly.pdbx_strand_id
1 'polypeptide(L)'
;MESQKRSRQRRERIDIIAAWSRSGIVAERRRLLIEEQFAQRLTRTGSRFFVPLPLPHSDDLWYHTQVSFLLEALDALPRRPDIAFDSTWKVLEKTAVTRLPTRRGGRPNVTDALKLLSADRRLSGAVTEALLADVPSQTCGYLFKRLVLREPAESSRQARTRLSTGYGAGDGLPAEIDAFLTLVEKQYAAPDTDTARRGAMLLRRALRGERLDVGGTPVALSPPARLRILLCGLLYTARNERYHGESFSPFYSSAASIKTYTHPHYLFLAAYALVHLVWAHDQHPYGPPVDAVEENTVLNLREARALYTHHWTA
;
A
#
# COMPACT_ATOMS: atom_id res chain seq x y z
N MET A 1 -23.73 20.88 -14.00
CA MET A 1 -22.49 20.46 -14.70
C MET A 1 -21.87 19.16 -14.14
N GLU A 2 -21.66 19.02 -12.82
CA GLU A 2 -20.96 17.84 -12.27
C GLU A 2 -21.75 16.52 -12.37
N SER A 3 -23.07 16.56 -12.21
CA SER A 3 -23.96 15.40 -12.41
C SER A 3 -23.92 14.87 -13.85
N GLN A 4 -23.92 15.77 -14.85
CA GLN A 4 -23.81 15.40 -16.27
C GLN A 4 -22.44 14.77 -16.60
N LYS A 5 -21.35 15.29 -16.02
CA LYS A 5 -20.00 14.72 -16.17
C LYS A 5 -19.89 13.30 -15.59
N ARG A 6 -20.47 13.08 -14.40
CA ARG A 6 -20.51 11.74 -13.77
C ARG A 6 -21.36 10.75 -14.57
N SER A 7 -22.51 11.18 -15.11
CA SER A 7 -23.36 10.36 -15.98
C SER A 7 -22.63 9.94 -17.26
N ARG A 8 -21.88 10.87 -17.87
CA ARG A 8 -21.03 10.59 -19.05
C ARG A 8 -19.96 9.53 -18.77
N GLN A 9 -19.19 9.66 -17.69
CA GLN A 9 -18.15 8.69 -17.34
C GLN A 9 -18.68 7.31 -16.90
N ARG A 10 -19.93 7.23 -16.45
CA ARG A 10 -20.62 5.95 -16.22
C ARG A 10 -20.92 5.27 -17.57
N ARG A 11 -21.42 6.03 -18.53
CA ARG A 11 -21.70 5.57 -19.89
C ARG A 11 -20.43 5.12 -20.62
N GLU A 12 -19.34 5.89 -20.53
CA GLU A 12 -18.05 5.55 -21.16
C GLU A 12 -17.54 4.15 -20.78
N ARG A 13 -17.77 3.68 -19.55
CA ARG A 13 -17.39 2.31 -19.15
C ARG A 13 -18.21 1.23 -19.85
N ILE A 14 -19.52 1.47 -19.98
CA ILE A 14 -20.42 0.54 -20.66
C ILE A 14 -20.13 0.54 -22.15
N ASP A 15 -19.82 1.70 -22.74
CA ASP A 15 -19.46 1.83 -24.15
C ASP A 15 -18.17 1.08 -24.48
N ILE A 16 -17.17 1.09 -23.59
CA ILE A 16 -15.94 0.29 -23.72
C ILE A 16 -16.28 -1.21 -23.80
N ILE A 17 -17.12 -1.71 -22.89
CA ILE A 17 -17.52 -3.12 -22.89
C ILE A 17 -18.32 -3.44 -24.15
N ALA A 18 -19.27 -2.58 -24.53
CA ALA A 18 -20.08 -2.78 -25.73
C ALA A 18 -19.23 -2.81 -27.01
N ALA A 19 -18.15 -2.03 -27.07
CA ALA A 19 -17.19 -2.10 -28.16
C ALA A 19 -16.48 -3.46 -28.21
N TRP A 20 -15.93 -3.91 -27.07
CA TRP A 20 -15.29 -5.22 -26.99
C TRP A 20 -16.25 -6.39 -27.24
N SER A 21 -17.52 -6.28 -26.87
CA SER A 21 -18.53 -7.30 -27.19
C SER A 21 -18.72 -7.48 -28.71
N ARG A 22 -18.40 -6.46 -29.52
CA ARG A 22 -18.50 -6.55 -30.99
C ARG A 22 -17.20 -7.00 -31.65
N SER A 23 -16.05 -6.59 -31.12
CA SER A 23 -14.75 -6.80 -31.78
C SER A 23 -13.84 -7.84 -31.10
N GLY A 24 -14.22 -8.34 -29.92
CA GLY A 24 -13.28 -9.00 -29.02
C GLY A 24 -12.24 -8.04 -28.42
N ILE A 25 -11.41 -8.54 -27.50
CA ILE A 25 -10.30 -7.79 -26.86
C ILE A 25 -9.02 -8.02 -27.69
N VAL A 26 -9.00 -7.45 -28.90
CA VAL A 26 -7.88 -7.59 -29.85
C VAL A 26 -7.06 -6.30 -30.01
N ALA A 27 -7.56 -5.18 -29.48
CA ALA A 27 -6.88 -3.88 -29.50
C ALA A 27 -7.01 -3.17 -28.15
N GLU A 28 -6.07 -2.26 -27.88
CA GLU A 28 -6.13 -1.41 -26.68
C GLU A 28 -7.42 -0.58 -26.72
N ARG A 29 -8.17 -0.58 -25.62
CA ARG A 29 -9.35 0.29 -25.51
C ARG A 29 -8.95 1.75 -25.49
N ARG A 30 -9.89 2.62 -25.84
CA ARG A 30 -9.77 4.05 -25.58
C ARG A 30 -9.51 4.29 -24.07
N ARG A 31 -8.55 5.17 -23.80
CA ARG A 31 -8.22 5.63 -22.45
C ARG A 31 -9.35 6.51 -21.90
N LEU A 32 -9.61 6.38 -20.60
CA LEU A 32 -10.46 7.30 -19.86
C LEU A 32 -9.71 8.62 -19.66
N LEU A 33 -10.47 9.70 -19.45
CA LEU A 33 -9.91 11.05 -19.27
C LEU A 33 -8.78 11.09 -18.22
N ILE A 34 -8.95 10.38 -17.11
CA ILE A 34 -7.95 10.36 -16.05
C ILE A 34 -6.66 9.64 -16.48
N GLU A 35 -6.76 8.59 -17.28
CA GLU A 35 -5.60 7.87 -17.81
C GLU A 35 -4.85 8.73 -18.83
N GLU A 36 -5.57 9.51 -19.65
CA GLU A 36 -4.98 10.50 -20.56
C GLU A 36 -4.26 11.61 -19.80
N GLN A 37 -4.91 12.18 -18.77
CA GLN A 37 -4.32 13.22 -17.92
C GLN A 37 -3.06 12.72 -17.21
N PHE A 38 -3.09 11.49 -16.71
CA PHE A 38 -1.94 10.88 -16.05
C PHE A 38 -0.79 10.64 -17.03
N ALA A 39 -1.07 10.11 -18.23
CA ALA A 39 -0.07 9.92 -19.28
C ALA A 39 0.57 11.25 -19.70
N GLN A 40 -0.23 12.31 -19.92
CA GLN A 40 0.29 13.64 -20.23
C GLN A 40 1.18 14.18 -19.10
N ARG A 41 0.81 13.93 -17.84
CA ARG A 41 1.60 14.38 -16.69
C ARG A 41 2.96 13.70 -16.67
N LEU A 42 3.03 12.38 -16.90
CA LEU A 42 4.30 11.65 -17.01
C LEU A 42 5.22 12.24 -18.07
N THR A 43 4.66 12.50 -19.26
CA THR A 43 5.44 13.11 -20.37
C THR A 43 5.93 14.50 -20.01
N ARG A 44 5.08 15.36 -19.42
CA ARG A 44 5.45 16.73 -19.03
C ARG A 44 6.52 16.78 -17.94
N THR A 45 6.50 15.84 -17.00
CA THR A 45 7.47 15.81 -15.90
C THR A 45 8.76 15.09 -16.25
N GLY A 46 8.82 14.39 -17.40
CA GLY A 46 9.94 13.51 -17.74
C GLY A 46 10.15 12.41 -16.71
N SER A 47 9.10 12.04 -15.97
CA SER A 47 9.23 11.11 -14.84
C SER A 47 9.56 9.71 -15.34
N ARG A 48 10.51 9.06 -14.67
CA ARG A 48 10.78 7.63 -14.88
C ARG A 48 9.71 6.74 -14.28
N PHE A 49 8.80 7.32 -13.49
CA PHE A 49 7.74 6.68 -12.71
C PHE A 49 8.24 5.67 -11.66
N PHE A 50 9.04 4.70 -12.08
CA PHE A 50 9.66 3.69 -11.25
C PHE A 50 10.95 3.17 -11.90
N VAL A 51 11.98 2.93 -11.09
CA VAL A 51 13.24 2.30 -11.49
C VAL A 51 13.41 1.00 -10.69
N PRO A 52 13.36 -0.18 -11.34
CA PRO A 52 13.51 -1.46 -10.64
C PRO A 52 14.96 -1.68 -10.19
N LEU A 53 15.13 -2.47 -9.12
CA LEU A 53 16.42 -3.02 -8.75
C LEU A 53 16.87 -4.06 -9.78
N PRO A 54 18.16 -4.08 -10.16
CA PRO A 54 18.70 -5.16 -10.97
C PRO A 54 18.64 -6.47 -10.17
N LEU A 55 18.23 -7.54 -10.85
CA LEU A 55 18.06 -8.86 -10.27
C LEU A 55 19.08 -9.83 -10.88
N PRO A 56 19.77 -10.66 -10.07
CA PRO A 56 20.74 -11.61 -10.59
C PRO A 56 20.06 -12.74 -11.37
N HIS A 57 20.80 -13.33 -12.31
CA HIS A 57 20.41 -14.56 -12.98
C HIS A 57 20.40 -15.74 -11.99
N SER A 58 19.47 -16.67 -12.17
CA SER A 58 19.36 -17.91 -11.39
C SER A 58 18.57 -18.95 -12.18
N ASP A 59 18.73 -20.23 -11.86
CA ASP A 59 17.90 -21.33 -12.37
C ASP A 59 16.87 -21.82 -11.32
N ASP A 60 16.79 -21.17 -10.15
CA ASP A 60 15.86 -21.54 -9.08
C ASP A 60 14.39 -21.25 -9.46
N LEU A 61 13.57 -22.30 -9.43
CA LEU A 61 12.16 -22.25 -9.80
C LEU A 61 11.34 -21.36 -8.85
N TRP A 62 11.66 -21.36 -7.55
CA TRP A 62 10.94 -20.52 -6.59
C TRP A 62 11.17 -19.04 -6.90
N TYR A 63 12.42 -18.67 -7.17
CA TYR A 63 12.80 -17.33 -7.56
C TYR A 63 12.18 -16.91 -8.89
N HIS A 64 12.20 -17.75 -9.93
CA HIS A 64 11.53 -17.45 -11.20
C HIS A 64 10.03 -17.23 -11.04
N THR A 65 9.39 -17.95 -10.10
CA THR A 65 7.99 -17.71 -9.76
C THR A 65 7.80 -16.33 -9.10
N GLN A 66 8.74 -15.88 -8.26
CA GLN A 66 8.67 -14.52 -7.69
C GLN A 66 8.92 -13.47 -8.76
N VAL A 67 9.94 -13.67 -9.60
CA VAL A 67 10.31 -12.79 -10.72
C VAL A 67 9.15 -12.65 -11.70
N SER A 68 8.41 -13.72 -12.02
CA SER A 68 7.26 -13.61 -12.93
C SER A 68 6.18 -12.66 -12.38
N PHE A 69 5.91 -12.68 -11.06
CA PHE A 69 4.98 -11.73 -10.45
C PHE A 69 5.55 -10.31 -10.39
N LEU A 70 6.86 -10.13 -10.22
CA LEU A 70 7.49 -8.81 -10.34
C LEU A 70 7.39 -8.29 -11.79
N LEU A 71 7.56 -9.14 -12.81
CA LEU A 71 7.37 -8.77 -14.21
C LEU A 71 5.92 -8.37 -14.49
N GLU A 72 4.93 -9.14 -14.03
CA GLU A 72 3.51 -8.74 -14.10
C GLU A 72 3.28 -7.35 -13.47
N ALA A 73 3.95 -7.07 -12.35
CA ALA A 73 3.83 -5.78 -11.69
C ALA A 73 4.43 -4.66 -12.56
N LEU A 74 5.61 -4.87 -13.14
CA LEU A 74 6.28 -3.89 -13.99
C LEU A 74 5.50 -3.64 -15.29
N ASP A 75 4.94 -4.68 -15.91
CA ASP A 75 4.11 -4.56 -17.13
C ASP A 75 2.82 -3.75 -16.91
N ALA A 76 2.30 -3.76 -15.69
CA ALA A 76 1.15 -2.97 -15.30
C ALA A 76 1.48 -1.46 -15.18
N LEU A 77 2.74 -1.10 -14.97
CA LEU A 77 3.17 0.28 -14.80
C LEU A 77 3.33 1.02 -16.15
N PRO A 78 3.17 2.35 -16.16
CA PRO A 78 2.72 3.21 -15.06
C PRO A 78 1.18 3.28 -14.95
N ARG A 79 0.45 2.59 -15.83
CA ARG A 79 -1.01 2.77 -16.01
C ARG A 79 -1.83 2.22 -14.84
N ARG A 80 -1.43 1.10 -14.27
CA ARG A 80 -2.18 0.31 -13.28
C ARG A 80 -1.30 -0.01 -12.07
N PRO A 81 -0.85 1.00 -11.29
CA PRO A 81 -0.08 0.75 -10.06
C PRO A 81 -0.88 -0.05 -9.03
N ASP A 82 -2.20 -0.08 -9.15
CA ASP A 82 -3.08 -0.88 -8.31
C ASP A 82 -2.92 -2.39 -8.59
N ILE A 83 -2.77 -2.77 -9.87
CA ILE A 83 -2.45 -4.15 -10.27
C ILE A 83 -0.99 -4.48 -9.98
N ALA A 84 -0.08 -3.51 -10.17
CA ALA A 84 1.33 -3.70 -9.82
C ALA A 84 1.51 -3.99 -8.33
N PHE A 85 0.76 -3.30 -7.47
CA PHE A 85 0.70 -3.60 -6.05
C PHE A 85 0.19 -5.03 -5.80
N ASP A 86 -0.92 -5.45 -6.42
CA ASP A 86 -1.48 -6.79 -6.21
C ASP A 86 -0.49 -7.90 -6.60
N SER A 87 0.22 -7.76 -7.73
CA SER A 87 1.24 -8.73 -8.15
C SER A 87 2.48 -8.70 -7.25
N THR A 88 2.95 -7.52 -6.84
CA THR A 88 4.09 -7.40 -5.89
C THR A 88 3.72 -7.96 -4.52
N TRP A 89 2.48 -7.80 -4.08
CA TRP A 89 1.99 -8.37 -2.83
C TRP A 89 2.10 -9.90 -2.80
N LYS A 90 1.83 -10.59 -3.92
CA LYS A 90 2.01 -12.06 -3.99
C LYS A 90 3.43 -12.47 -3.61
N VAL A 91 4.42 -11.68 -4.07
CA VAL A 91 5.83 -11.90 -3.76
C VAL A 91 6.12 -11.63 -2.28
N LEU A 92 5.61 -10.53 -1.74
CA LEU A 92 5.75 -10.19 -0.32
C LEU A 92 5.14 -11.27 0.58
N GLU A 93 3.92 -11.72 0.28
CA GLU A 93 3.23 -12.77 1.02
C GLU A 93 4.00 -14.09 0.97
N LYS A 94 4.44 -14.51 -0.21
CA LYS A 94 5.20 -15.76 -0.36
C LYS A 94 6.53 -15.69 0.38
N THR A 95 7.22 -14.56 0.29
CA THR A 95 8.49 -14.29 0.99
C THR A 95 8.28 -14.23 2.51
N ALA A 96 7.21 -13.60 2.99
CA ALA A 96 6.94 -13.55 4.42
C ALA A 96 6.69 -14.96 4.99
N VAL A 97 5.95 -15.78 4.25
CA VAL A 97 5.57 -17.13 4.67
C VAL A 97 6.78 -18.08 4.79
N THR A 98 7.85 -17.89 4.01
CA THR A 98 9.07 -18.73 4.15
C THR A 98 9.77 -18.55 5.49
N ARG A 99 9.53 -17.43 6.20
CA ARG A 99 10.04 -17.21 7.56
C ARG A 99 9.24 -17.90 8.66
N LEU A 100 8.08 -18.49 8.35
CA LEU A 100 7.32 -19.21 9.36
C LEU A 100 8.01 -20.53 9.71
N PRO A 101 8.13 -20.89 11.00
CA PRO A 101 8.64 -22.19 11.37
C PRO A 101 7.73 -23.29 10.81
N THR A 102 8.33 -24.36 10.28
CA THR A 102 7.61 -25.50 9.72
C THR A 102 6.71 -26.12 10.79
N ARG A 103 5.40 -25.86 10.73
CA ARG A 103 4.43 -26.53 11.59
C ARG A 103 4.03 -27.87 10.98
N ARG A 104 4.16 -28.97 11.72
CA ARG A 104 3.53 -30.24 11.34
C ARG A 104 2.01 -30.04 11.27
N GLY A 105 1.44 -30.11 10.07
CA GLY A 105 -0.01 -30.16 9.82
C GLY A 105 -0.76 -28.82 9.71
N GLY A 106 -0.10 -27.67 9.93
CA GLY A 106 -0.74 -26.36 9.80
C GLY A 106 -0.46 -25.69 8.45
N ARG A 107 -1.49 -25.14 7.78
CA ARG A 107 -1.27 -24.29 6.61
C ARG A 107 -0.57 -23.00 7.06
N PRO A 108 0.47 -22.54 6.35
CA PRO A 108 1.10 -21.26 6.66
C PRO A 108 0.08 -20.13 6.56
N ASN A 109 0.07 -19.24 7.55
CA ASN A 109 -0.84 -18.10 7.62
C ASN A 109 -0.06 -16.80 7.38
N VAL A 110 -0.39 -16.08 6.32
CA VAL A 110 0.20 -14.77 5.99
C VAL A 110 0.10 -13.78 7.16
N THR A 111 -0.98 -13.83 7.93
CA THR A 111 -1.16 -12.98 9.10
C THR A 111 -0.08 -13.21 10.13
N ASP A 112 0.28 -14.47 10.42
CA ASP A 112 1.37 -14.79 11.34
C ASP A 112 2.74 -14.38 10.77
N ALA A 113 2.94 -14.57 9.46
CA ALA A 113 4.17 -14.20 8.78
C ALA A 113 4.44 -12.69 8.86
N LEU A 114 3.45 -11.87 8.53
CA LEU A 114 3.55 -10.40 8.58
C LEU A 114 3.77 -9.92 10.02
N LYS A 115 3.21 -10.61 11.02
CA LYS A 115 3.46 -10.31 12.43
C LYS A 115 4.93 -10.54 12.79
N LEU A 116 5.52 -11.67 12.37
CA LEU A 116 6.95 -11.94 12.57
C LEU A 116 7.82 -10.88 11.88
N LEU A 117 7.49 -10.51 10.64
CA LEU A 117 8.19 -9.43 9.93
C LEU A 117 8.12 -8.10 10.71
N SER A 118 6.94 -7.73 11.21
CA SER A 118 6.77 -6.48 11.96
C SER A 118 7.55 -6.41 13.27
N ALA A 119 7.92 -7.57 13.85
CA ALA A 119 8.70 -7.67 15.07
C ALA A 119 10.22 -7.76 14.81
N ASP A 120 10.64 -8.01 13.56
CA ASP A 120 12.04 -8.10 13.19
C ASP A 120 12.68 -6.70 13.17
N ARG A 121 13.55 -6.45 14.15
CA ARG A 121 14.24 -5.15 14.29
C ARG A 121 15.11 -4.81 13.08
N ARG A 122 15.59 -5.80 12.33
CA ARG A 122 16.38 -5.58 11.10
C ARG A 122 15.55 -4.86 10.04
N LEU A 123 14.24 -5.13 10.00
CA LEU A 123 13.31 -4.49 9.07
C LEU A 123 12.86 -3.09 9.50
N SER A 124 13.25 -2.61 10.68
CA SER A 124 12.93 -1.26 11.17
C SER A 124 14.04 -0.23 10.85
N GLY A 125 14.86 -0.51 9.83
CA GLY A 125 15.97 0.35 9.40
C GLY A 125 15.56 1.47 8.43
N ALA A 126 16.57 2.04 7.76
CA ALA A 126 16.43 3.24 6.91
C ALA A 126 15.40 3.09 5.78
N VAL A 127 15.31 1.92 5.13
CA VAL A 127 14.28 1.64 4.10
C VAL A 127 12.87 1.85 4.65
N THR A 128 12.56 1.22 5.78
CA THR A 128 11.23 1.32 6.41
C THR A 128 10.96 2.72 6.93
N GLU A 129 11.95 3.39 7.52
CA GLU A 129 11.81 4.78 7.93
C GLU A 129 11.56 5.72 6.73
N ALA A 130 12.22 5.50 5.59
CA ALA A 130 11.98 6.27 4.38
C ALA A 130 10.55 6.09 3.86
N LEU A 131 10.04 4.86 3.84
CA LEU A 131 8.64 4.57 3.46
C LEU A 131 7.67 5.27 4.41
N LEU A 132 7.84 5.08 5.71
CA LEU A 132 6.98 5.64 6.76
C LEU A 132 7.00 7.18 6.80
N ALA A 133 8.16 7.78 6.53
CA ALA A 133 8.30 9.23 6.47
C ALA A 133 7.51 9.85 5.30
N ASP A 134 7.36 9.09 4.21
CA ASP A 134 6.86 9.56 2.93
C ASP A 134 5.47 9.04 2.56
N VAL A 135 4.71 8.53 3.54
CA VAL A 135 3.32 8.09 3.34
C VAL A 135 2.46 9.24 2.79
N PRO A 136 1.74 9.03 1.66
CA PRO A 136 0.87 10.04 1.09
C PRO A 136 -0.35 10.36 1.94
N SER A 137 -0.86 11.58 1.83
CA SER A 137 -2.07 12.03 2.53
C SER A 137 -3.30 11.14 2.24
N GLN A 138 -3.45 10.67 1.00
CA GLN A 138 -4.55 9.76 0.61
C GLN A 138 -4.44 8.42 1.32
N THR A 139 -3.23 7.89 1.46
CA THR A 139 -2.96 6.64 2.16
C THR A 139 -3.30 6.78 3.64
N CYS A 140 -2.96 7.91 4.26
CA CYS A 140 -3.36 8.19 5.64
C CYS A 140 -4.88 8.37 5.78
N GLY A 141 -5.55 9.03 4.81
CA GLY A 141 -7.00 9.14 4.80
C GLY A 141 -7.71 7.80 4.66
N TYR A 142 -7.18 6.90 3.82
CA TYR A 142 -7.62 5.51 3.72
C TYR A 142 -7.48 4.79 5.07
N LEU A 143 -6.28 4.83 5.65
CA LEU A 143 -5.97 4.13 6.90
C LEU A 143 -6.81 4.67 8.07
N PHE A 144 -7.01 5.99 8.13
CA PHE A 144 -7.85 6.64 9.14
C PHE A 144 -9.32 6.18 9.05
N LYS A 145 -9.86 6.07 7.83
CA LYS A 145 -11.22 5.54 7.64
C LYS A 145 -11.37 4.11 8.18
N ARG A 146 -10.36 3.26 7.97
CA ARG A 146 -10.40 1.85 8.42
C ARG A 146 -10.13 1.68 9.91
N LEU A 147 -9.17 2.40 10.46
CA LEU A 147 -8.74 2.17 11.84
C LEU A 147 -9.49 3.02 12.87
N VAL A 148 -9.96 4.21 12.48
CA VAL A 148 -10.54 5.21 13.41
C VAL A 148 -12.02 5.41 13.14
N LEU A 149 -12.41 5.79 11.91
CA LEU A 149 -13.84 6.01 11.59
C LEU A 149 -14.63 4.72 11.49
N ARG A 150 -13.94 3.59 11.32
CA ARG A 150 -14.51 2.25 11.18
C ARG A 150 -15.48 2.12 10.00
N GLU A 151 -15.10 2.72 8.87
CA GLU A 151 -15.89 2.73 7.65
C GLU A 151 -15.15 2.14 6.44
N PRO A 152 -15.76 1.19 5.70
CA PRO A 152 -16.94 0.41 6.08
C PRO A 152 -16.70 -0.45 7.32
N ALA A 153 -17.76 -0.76 8.08
CA ALA A 153 -17.65 -1.48 9.36
C ALA A 153 -16.93 -2.83 9.23
N GLU A 154 -17.25 -3.59 8.19
CA GLU A 154 -16.68 -4.94 8.01
C GLU A 154 -15.19 -4.90 7.65
N SER A 155 -14.81 -4.13 6.63
CA SER A 155 -13.39 -3.98 6.26
C SER A 155 -12.55 -3.40 7.41
N SER A 156 -13.15 -2.53 8.22
CA SER A 156 -12.52 -1.94 9.41
C SER A 156 -12.33 -2.94 10.55
N ARG A 157 -13.34 -3.79 10.80
CA ARG A 157 -13.25 -4.90 11.76
C ARG A 157 -12.08 -5.80 11.38
N GLN A 158 -12.02 -6.21 10.11
CA GLN A 158 -10.96 -7.06 9.61
C GLN A 158 -9.58 -6.37 9.65
N ALA A 159 -9.50 -5.08 9.36
CA ALA A 159 -8.25 -4.32 9.48
C ALA A 159 -7.71 -4.35 10.92
N ARG A 160 -8.57 -4.19 11.93
CA ARG A 160 -8.18 -4.32 13.34
C ARG A 160 -7.83 -5.76 13.71
N THR A 161 -8.57 -6.76 13.20
CA THR A 161 -8.23 -8.18 13.40
C THR A 161 -6.85 -8.53 12.84
N ARG A 162 -6.46 -7.95 11.70
CA ARG A 162 -5.11 -8.13 11.12
C ARG A 162 -4.02 -7.53 12.02
N LEU A 163 -4.36 -6.52 12.82
CA LEU A 163 -3.46 -5.89 13.78
C LEU A 163 -3.40 -6.64 15.15
N SER A 164 -4.44 -7.37 15.55
CA SER A 164 -4.70 -7.83 16.93
C SER A 164 -4.08 -9.18 17.37
N THR A 165 -2.75 -9.28 17.38
CA THR A 165 -1.95 -10.40 17.95
C THR A 165 -2.09 -11.81 17.34
N GLY A 166 -1.02 -12.61 17.49
CA GLY A 166 -0.69 -13.81 16.69
C GLY A 166 -0.75 -15.13 17.45
N TYR A 167 -0.24 -16.18 16.82
CA TYR A 167 -0.14 -17.52 17.38
C TYR A 167 0.46 -17.52 18.80
N GLY A 168 -0.37 -17.83 19.80
CA GLY A 168 0.04 -18.04 21.20
C GLY A 168 -0.13 -16.85 22.16
N ALA A 169 -0.61 -15.68 21.74
CA ALA A 169 -0.79 -14.53 22.63
C ALA A 169 -2.06 -13.71 22.31
N GLY A 170 -3.23 -14.25 22.66
CA GLY A 170 -4.53 -13.53 22.75
C GLY A 170 -5.07 -12.87 21.48
N ASP A 171 -6.29 -12.31 21.59
CA ASP A 171 -7.08 -11.73 20.49
C ASP A 171 -7.04 -10.18 20.44
N GLY A 172 -6.09 -9.53 21.13
CA GLY A 172 -6.06 -8.08 21.37
C GLY A 172 -5.10 -7.27 20.49
N LEU A 173 -5.35 -5.98 20.30
CA LEU A 173 -4.37 -5.08 19.67
C LEU A 173 -3.09 -4.97 20.52
N PRO A 174 -1.88 -4.80 19.92
CA PRO A 174 -0.69 -4.44 20.67
C PRO A 174 -0.95 -3.18 21.48
N ALA A 175 -0.60 -3.18 22.77
CA ALA A 175 -1.00 -2.14 23.74
C ALA A 175 -0.70 -0.71 23.26
N GLU A 176 0.46 -0.50 22.63
CA GLU A 176 0.86 0.80 22.08
C GLU A 176 -0.05 1.27 20.93
N ILE A 177 -0.41 0.36 20.00
CA ILE A 177 -1.31 0.66 18.89
C ILE A 177 -2.72 0.88 19.41
N ASP A 178 -3.17 0.06 20.38
CA ASP A 178 -4.50 0.17 20.97
C ASP A 178 -4.69 1.50 21.71
N ALA A 179 -3.72 1.88 22.54
CA ALA A 179 -3.72 3.14 23.26
C ALA A 179 -3.74 4.33 22.28
N PHE A 180 -2.91 4.30 21.24
CA PHE A 180 -2.91 5.35 20.22
C PHE A 180 -4.26 5.44 19.49
N LEU A 181 -4.79 4.33 18.96
CA LEU A 181 -6.05 4.34 18.22
C LEU A 181 -7.22 4.79 19.10
N THR A 182 -7.25 4.39 20.37
CA THR A 182 -8.29 4.81 21.33
C THR A 182 -8.26 6.33 21.55
N LEU A 183 -7.07 6.93 21.71
CA LEU A 183 -6.93 8.38 21.86
C LEU A 183 -7.34 9.14 20.60
N VAL A 184 -6.94 8.63 19.43
CA VAL A 184 -7.31 9.26 18.15
C VAL A 184 -8.81 9.14 17.88
N GLU A 185 -9.44 8.00 18.18
CA GLU A 185 -10.90 7.82 18.09
C GLU A 185 -11.63 8.83 18.99
N LYS A 186 -11.22 8.94 20.26
CA LYS A 186 -11.84 9.88 21.20
C LYS A 186 -11.81 11.32 20.70
N GLN A 187 -10.72 11.73 20.05
CA GLN A 187 -10.50 13.10 19.61
C GLN A 187 -11.03 13.41 18.20
N TYR A 188 -11.06 12.43 17.30
CA TYR A 188 -11.28 12.63 15.87
C TYR A 188 -12.33 11.71 15.21
N ALA A 189 -13.13 10.94 15.97
CA ALA A 189 -14.16 10.06 15.40
C ALA A 189 -15.39 10.79 14.82
N ALA A 190 -15.42 12.12 14.82
CA ALA A 190 -16.52 12.86 14.21
C ALA A 190 -16.52 12.65 12.67
N PRO A 191 -17.69 12.39 12.05
CA PRO A 191 -17.79 12.05 10.63
C PRO A 191 -17.64 13.26 9.69
N ASP A 192 -17.26 14.43 10.19
CA ASP A 192 -17.06 15.60 9.35
C ASP A 192 -15.70 15.57 8.61
N THR A 193 -15.67 16.18 7.43
CA THR A 193 -14.52 16.10 6.53
C THR A 193 -13.27 16.77 7.10
N ASP A 194 -13.41 17.82 7.90
CA ASP A 194 -12.24 18.53 8.45
C ASP A 194 -11.61 17.76 9.61
N THR A 195 -12.42 17.23 10.53
CA THR A 195 -11.95 16.37 11.61
C THR A 195 -11.29 15.10 11.07
N ALA A 196 -11.88 14.46 10.06
CA ALA A 196 -11.28 13.30 9.41
C ALA A 196 -9.92 13.64 8.75
N ARG A 197 -9.81 14.83 8.13
CA ARG A 197 -8.54 15.30 7.54
C ARG A 197 -7.49 15.56 8.62
N ARG A 198 -7.85 16.21 9.73
CA ARG A 198 -6.93 16.45 10.86
C ARG A 198 -6.49 15.13 11.52
N GLY A 199 -7.40 14.19 11.72
CA GLY A 199 -7.10 12.86 12.24
C GLY A 199 -6.17 12.06 11.32
N ALA A 200 -6.40 12.09 10.00
CA ALA A 200 -5.50 11.47 9.03
C ALA A 200 -4.10 12.11 9.05
N MET A 201 -3.99 13.42 9.25
CA MET A 201 -2.70 14.10 9.42
C MET A 201 -2.00 13.72 10.72
N LEU A 202 -2.73 13.57 11.82
CA LEU A 202 -2.17 13.06 13.07
C LEU A 202 -1.60 11.64 12.88
N LEU A 203 -2.34 10.76 12.19
CA LEU A 203 -1.89 9.41 11.86
C LEU A 203 -0.61 9.43 11.01
N ARG A 204 -0.52 10.35 10.03
CA ARG A 204 0.68 10.54 9.21
C ARG A 204 1.89 10.91 10.06
N ARG A 205 1.73 11.85 11.00
CA ARG A 205 2.79 12.27 11.93
C ARG A 205 3.20 11.13 12.86
N ALA A 206 2.25 10.32 13.32
CA ALA A 206 2.53 9.13 14.13
C ALA A 206 3.37 8.10 13.35
N LEU A 207 3.04 7.85 12.07
CA LEU A 207 3.82 6.97 11.19
C LEU A 207 5.24 7.53 10.92
N ARG A 208 5.42 8.85 10.93
CA ARG A 208 6.75 9.49 10.85
C ARG A 208 7.59 9.35 12.11
N GLY A 209 7.06 8.75 13.17
CA GLY A 209 7.75 8.62 14.45
C GLY A 209 7.77 9.91 15.27
N GLU A 210 6.92 10.89 14.95
CA GLU A 210 6.81 12.10 15.76
C GLU A 210 6.24 11.77 17.15
N ARG A 211 6.73 12.48 18.17
CA ARG A 211 6.10 12.51 19.50
C ARG A 211 4.91 13.47 19.44
N LEU A 212 3.74 12.95 19.73
CA LEU A 212 2.47 13.65 19.58
C LEU A 212 1.85 13.94 20.94
N ASP A 213 1.05 15.00 21.00
CA ASP A 213 0.10 15.23 22.07
C ASP A 213 -1.30 15.04 21.49
N VAL A 214 -2.04 14.08 22.06
CA VAL A 214 -3.43 13.80 21.70
C VAL A 214 -4.31 14.07 22.92
N GLY A 215 -4.90 15.26 22.98
CA GLY A 215 -5.80 15.63 24.09
C GLY A 215 -5.11 15.72 25.45
N GLY A 216 -3.88 16.23 25.50
CA GLY A 216 -3.05 16.33 26.70
C GLY A 216 -2.26 15.06 27.03
N THR A 217 -2.35 14.02 26.19
CA THR A 217 -1.68 12.74 26.41
C THR A 217 -0.51 12.57 25.43
N PRO A 218 0.74 12.47 25.91
CA PRO A 218 1.89 12.24 25.04
C PRO A 218 1.87 10.82 24.48
N VAL A 219 2.01 10.68 23.17
CA VAL A 219 2.05 9.38 22.48
C VAL A 219 3.16 9.37 21.44
N ALA A 220 3.84 8.23 21.31
CA ALA A 220 4.77 7.95 20.23
C ALA A 220 4.60 6.48 19.84
N LEU A 221 4.75 6.18 18.54
CA LEU A 221 4.72 4.81 18.05
C LEU A 221 6.14 4.30 17.80
N SER A 222 6.49 3.17 18.39
CA SER A 222 7.75 2.48 18.21
C SER A 222 7.93 2.02 16.75
N PRO A 223 9.18 1.87 16.26
CA PRO A 223 9.42 1.39 14.90
C PRO A 223 8.68 0.06 14.58
N PRO A 224 8.67 -0.96 15.47
CA PRO A 224 7.88 -2.17 15.24
C PRO A 224 6.37 -1.91 15.14
N ALA A 225 5.80 -1.01 15.95
CA ALA A 225 4.39 -0.66 15.87
C ALA A 225 4.06 0.04 14.54
N ARG A 226 4.91 0.96 14.08
CA ARG A 226 4.74 1.66 12.81
C ARG A 226 4.86 0.70 11.62
N LEU A 227 5.85 -0.19 11.63
CA LEU A 227 5.99 -1.25 10.62
C LEU A 227 4.79 -2.21 10.63
N ARG A 228 4.25 -2.54 11.80
CA ARG A 228 3.04 -3.36 11.92
C ARG A 228 1.82 -2.68 11.30
N ILE A 229 1.67 -1.37 11.51
CA ILE A 229 0.60 -0.60 10.88
C ILE A 229 0.79 -0.58 9.35
N LEU A 230 2.03 -0.44 8.86
CA LEU A 230 2.34 -0.50 7.43
C LEU A 230 2.00 -1.87 6.81
N LEU A 231 2.49 -2.97 7.39
CA LEU A 231 2.29 -4.32 6.86
C LEU A 231 0.84 -4.80 7.02
N CYS A 232 0.34 -4.81 8.26
CA CYS A 232 -0.95 -5.42 8.59
C CYS A 232 -2.10 -4.44 8.44
N GLY A 233 -1.94 -3.21 8.93
CA GLY A 233 -3.00 -2.19 8.90
C GLY A 233 -3.25 -1.65 7.50
N LEU A 234 -2.19 -1.42 6.74
CA LEU A 234 -2.25 -0.80 5.42
C LEU A 234 -2.18 -1.82 4.27
N LEU A 235 -1.02 -2.43 4.04
CA LEU A 235 -0.79 -3.24 2.82
C LEU A 235 -1.72 -4.46 2.79
N TYR A 236 -1.81 -5.22 3.90
CA TYR A 236 -2.65 -6.40 3.95
C TYR A 236 -4.15 -6.08 3.81
N THR A 237 -4.62 -5.04 4.52
CA THR A 237 -6.00 -4.57 4.41
C THR A 237 -6.33 -4.12 2.99
N ALA A 238 -5.49 -3.27 2.39
CA ALA A 238 -5.71 -2.77 1.03
C ALA A 238 -5.74 -3.90 0.01
N ARG A 239 -4.83 -4.88 0.10
CA ARG A 239 -4.86 -6.05 -0.78
C ARG A 239 -6.11 -6.88 -0.59
N ASN A 240 -6.53 -7.12 0.66
CA ASN A 240 -7.70 -7.95 0.91
C ASN A 240 -8.98 -7.33 0.37
N GLU A 241 -9.19 -6.03 0.58
CA GLU A 241 -10.34 -5.30 0.03
C GLU A 241 -10.37 -5.31 -1.50
N ARG A 242 -9.19 -5.22 -2.13
CA ARG A 242 -9.07 -5.32 -3.59
C ARG A 242 -9.42 -6.71 -4.10
N TYR A 243 -8.89 -7.74 -3.44
CA TYR A 243 -9.14 -9.14 -3.81
C TYR A 243 -10.62 -9.53 -3.69
N HIS A 244 -11.32 -9.05 -2.66
CA HIS A 244 -12.74 -9.34 -2.45
C HIS A 244 -13.69 -8.35 -3.13
N GLY A 245 -13.18 -7.39 -3.91
CA GLY A 245 -14.01 -6.41 -4.63
C GLY A 245 -14.71 -5.38 -3.73
N GLU A 246 -14.27 -5.25 -2.47
CA GLU A 246 -14.78 -4.24 -1.53
C GLU A 246 -14.30 -2.83 -1.87
N SER A 247 -13.28 -2.72 -2.74
CA SER A 247 -12.80 -1.47 -3.31
C SER A 247 -13.16 -1.34 -4.79
N PHE A 248 -13.75 -0.20 -5.16
CA PHE A 248 -14.00 0.11 -6.56
C PHE A 248 -12.67 0.29 -7.30
N SER A 249 -12.59 -0.19 -8.55
CA SER A 249 -11.37 -0.05 -9.35
C SER A 249 -11.04 1.45 -9.59
N PRO A 250 -9.92 1.95 -9.02
CA PRO A 250 -9.75 3.37 -8.76
C PRO A 250 -9.75 4.23 -10.03
N PHE A 251 -9.18 3.72 -11.12
CA PHE A 251 -8.99 4.44 -12.38
C PHE A 251 -10.21 4.41 -13.31
N TYR A 252 -11.21 3.60 -12.98
CA TYR A 252 -12.49 3.56 -13.69
C TYR A 252 -13.57 4.43 -13.03
N SER A 253 -13.23 5.09 -11.91
CA SER A 253 -14.18 5.91 -11.17
C SER A 253 -14.41 7.25 -11.86
N SER A 254 -15.66 7.72 -11.90
CA SER A 254 -15.97 9.08 -12.36
C SER A 254 -15.41 10.18 -11.44
N ALA A 255 -14.99 9.81 -10.22
CA ALA A 255 -14.34 10.72 -9.28
C ALA A 255 -12.81 10.65 -9.34
N ALA A 256 -12.23 9.85 -10.24
CA ALA A 256 -10.78 9.67 -10.33
C ALA A 256 -10.09 10.98 -10.73
N SER A 257 -8.98 11.27 -10.06
CA SER A 257 -8.11 12.42 -10.29
C SER A 257 -6.64 11.99 -10.22
N ILE A 258 -5.69 12.89 -10.51
CA ILE A 258 -4.25 12.58 -10.35
C ILE A 258 -3.96 12.11 -8.91
N LYS A 259 -4.64 12.69 -7.92
CA LYS A 259 -4.55 12.30 -6.52
C LYS A 259 -4.88 10.81 -6.30
N THR A 260 -5.77 10.23 -7.11
CA THR A 260 -6.18 8.82 -7.03
C THR A 260 -5.02 7.85 -7.28
N TYR A 261 -3.99 8.24 -8.05
CA TYR A 261 -2.82 7.38 -8.30
C TYR A 261 -1.85 7.29 -7.10
N THR A 262 -1.90 8.26 -6.18
CA THR A 262 -0.90 8.37 -5.10
C THR A 262 -0.94 7.17 -4.15
N HIS A 263 -2.13 6.74 -3.75
CA HIS A 263 -2.32 5.61 -2.85
C HIS A 263 -1.82 4.28 -3.45
N PRO A 264 -2.34 3.79 -4.59
CA PRO A 264 -1.88 2.54 -5.17
C PRO A 264 -0.40 2.59 -5.58
N HIS A 265 0.12 3.74 -6.04
CA HIS A 265 1.55 3.87 -6.33
C HIS A 265 2.38 3.70 -5.04
N TYR A 266 2.01 4.35 -3.94
CA TYR A 266 2.71 4.15 -2.66
C TYR A 266 2.61 2.71 -2.14
N LEU A 267 1.45 2.05 -2.26
CA LEU A 267 1.31 0.65 -1.86
C LEU A 267 2.28 -0.25 -2.63
N PHE A 268 2.39 -0.04 -3.95
CA PHE A 268 3.35 -0.73 -4.80
C PHE A 268 4.80 -0.47 -4.33
N LEU A 269 5.19 0.79 -4.15
CA LEU A 269 6.55 1.14 -3.73
C LEU A 269 6.91 0.50 -2.38
N ALA A 270 5.99 0.57 -1.40
CA ALA A 270 6.20 -0.03 -0.10
C ALA A 270 6.31 -1.55 -0.17
N ALA A 271 5.43 -2.23 -0.91
CA ALA A 271 5.50 -3.67 -1.09
C ALA A 271 6.81 -4.10 -1.78
N TYR A 272 7.21 -3.40 -2.84
CA TYR A 272 8.42 -3.69 -3.60
C TYR A 272 9.69 -3.53 -2.75
N ALA A 273 9.80 -2.40 -2.05
CA ALA A 273 10.92 -2.15 -1.15
C ALA A 273 11.00 -3.18 -0.02
N LEU A 274 9.87 -3.56 0.56
CA LEU A 274 9.81 -4.56 1.64
C LEU A 274 10.16 -5.97 1.17
N VAL A 275 9.78 -6.38 -0.05
CA VAL A 275 10.21 -7.66 -0.64
C VAL A 275 11.74 -7.73 -0.66
N HIS A 276 12.38 -6.73 -1.25
CA HIS A 276 13.83 -6.73 -1.41
C HIS A 276 14.57 -6.53 -0.09
N LEU A 277 14.01 -5.75 0.83
CA LEU A 277 14.55 -5.62 2.18
C LEU A 277 14.52 -6.96 2.93
N VAL A 278 13.45 -7.72 2.80
CA VAL A 278 13.33 -9.05 3.41
C VAL A 278 14.35 -10.01 2.79
N TRP A 279 14.47 -10.05 1.46
CA TRP A 279 15.48 -10.87 0.77
C TRP A 279 16.91 -10.50 1.18
N ALA A 280 17.21 -9.20 1.28
CA ALA A 280 18.51 -8.70 1.68
C ALA A 280 18.89 -9.16 3.10
N HIS A 281 17.98 -9.01 4.07
CA HIS A 281 18.25 -9.37 5.47
C HIS A 281 18.24 -10.87 5.74
N ASP A 282 17.53 -11.66 4.95
CA ASP A 282 17.59 -13.12 5.02
C ASP A 282 18.80 -13.70 4.29
N GLN A 283 19.65 -12.85 3.71
CA GLN A 283 20.78 -13.27 2.88
C GLN A 283 20.32 -14.23 1.79
N HIS A 284 19.13 -13.97 1.23
CA HIS A 284 18.61 -14.75 0.13
C HIS A 284 19.63 -14.69 -1.02
N PRO A 285 19.93 -15.78 -1.74
CA PRO A 285 20.91 -15.78 -2.83
C PRO A 285 20.66 -14.75 -3.94
N TYR A 286 19.45 -14.17 -3.97
CA TYR A 286 18.99 -13.19 -4.96
C TYR A 286 18.64 -11.84 -4.34
N GLY A 287 18.86 -11.71 -3.03
CA GLY A 287 18.62 -10.47 -2.29
C GLY A 287 19.67 -9.44 -2.70
N PRO A 288 19.24 -8.24 -3.13
CA PRO A 288 20.18 -7.14 -3.33
C PRO A 288 20.81 -6.73 -1.98
N PRO A 289 21.98 -6.07 -2.00
CA PRO A 289 22.54 -5.44 -0.81
C PRO A 289 21.56 -4.42 -0.18
N VAL A 290 21.56 -4.31 1.15
CA VAL A 290 20.59 -3.45 1.90
C VAL A 290 20.71 -1.98 1.51
N ASP A 291 21.94 -1.49 1.30
CA ASP A 291 22.26 -0.16 0.78
C ASP A 291 21.67 0.08 -0.61
N ALA A 292 21.74 -0.90 -1.51
CA ALA A 292 21.09 -0.80 -2.81
C ALA A 292 19.55 -0.71 -2.70
N VAL A 293 18.94 -1.44 -1.75
CA VAL A 293 17.50 -1.33 -1.47
C VAL A 293 17.14 0.06 -0.94
N GLU A 294 17.96 0.61 -0.04
CA GLU A 294 17.80 1.95 0.50
C GLU A 294 17.86 3.02 -0.58
N GLU A 295 18.92 3.01 -1.40
CA GLU A 295 19.10 3.96 -2.50
C GLU A 295 17.94 3.90 -3.49
N ASN A 296 17.51 2.69 -3.87
CA ASN A 296 16.38 2.50 -4.77
C ASN A 296 15.06 2.99 -4.17
N THR A 297 14.83 2.74 -2.87
CA THR A 297 13.64 3.21 -2.16
C THR A 297 13.59 4.73 -2.14
N VAL A 298 14.69 5.38 -1.74
CA VAL A 298 14.80 6.85 -1.69
C VAL A 298 14.61 7.45 -3.09
N LEU A 299 15.23 6.84 -4.11
CA LEU A 299 15.09 7.27 -5.49
C LEU A 299 13.63 7.24 -5.95
N ASN A 300 12.94 6.12 -5.78
CA ASN A 300 11.58 5.95 -6.26
C ASN A 300 10.57 6.80 -5.48
N LEU A 301 10.76 6.99 -4.16
CA LEU A 301 9.97 7.95 -3.39
C LEU A 301 10.18 9.39 -3.88
N ARG A 302 11.41 9.76 -4.24
CA ARG A 302 11.70 11.08 -4.84
C ARG A 302 10.99 11.26 -6.19
N GLU A 303 11.04 10.26 -7.06
CA GLU A 303 10.32 10.26 -8.35
C GLU A 303 8.81 10.41 -8.14
N ALA A 304 8.23 9.69 -7.17
CA ALA A 304 6.82 9.80 -6.83
C ALA A 304 6.46 11.20 -6.32
N ARG A 305 7.25 11.78 -5.41
CA ARG A 305 7.05 13.16 -4.94
C ARG A 305 7.10 14.17 -6.09
N ALA A 306 8.08 14.05 -6.97
CA ALA A 306 8.21 14.94 -8.13
C ALA A 306 7.02 14.79 -9.08
N LEU A 307 6.57 13.56 -9.33
CA LEU A 307 5.42 13.29 -10.19
C LEU A 307 4.13 13.87 -9.61
N TYR A 308 3.83 13.65 -8.33
CA TYR A 308 2.53 14.03 -7.76
C TYR A 308 2.52 15.42 -7.12
N THR A 309 3.67 16.01 -6.82
CA THR A 309 3.81 17.35 -6.21
C THR A 309 2.94 17.46 -4.95
N HIS A 310 2.14 18.51 -4.82
CA HIS A 310 1.21 18.71 -3.72
C HIS A 310 0.22 17.55 -3.51
N HIS A 311 -0.14 16.77 -4.53
CA HIS A 311 -1.05 15.63 -4.35
C HIS A 311 -0.46 14.49 -3.50
N TRP A 312 0.87 14.41 -3.36
CA TRP A 312 1.51 13.43 -2.48
C TRP A 312 1.30 13.78 -1.01
N THR A 313 1.43 15.06 -0.66
CA THR A 313 1.51 15.50 0.74
C THR A 313 0.25 16.21 1.26
N ALA A 314 -0.66 16.68 0.39
CA ALA A 314 -1.83 17.51 0.72
C ALA A 314 -3.14 16.75 0.89
#